data_AF-A0AAX4JMB7-F1
#
_entry.id   AF-A0AAX4JMB7-F1
#
_cell.length_a   1.000
_cell.length_b   1.000
_cell.length_c   1.000
_cell.angle_alpha   90.00
_cell.angle_beta   90.00
_cell.angle_gamma   90.00
#
_symmetry.space_group_name_H-M   'P 1'
#
loop_
_entity.id
_entity.type
_entity.pdbx_description
1 polymer ?
#
loop_
_entity_poly.entity_id
_entity_poly.type
_entity_poly.pdbx_seq_one_letter_code
_entity_poly.pdbx_strand_id
1 'polypeptide(L)'
;MLRQTLTIQLFYLTLLASSALGAINTNPNFIAKTAQSKASKPKPYPFKQTTRVEILKRQKKKSLRVRRSVPSNVPGPADVSPTTDDSVTYYFFHRGVGAYETDDNPSNDSDWAPPATTTISGSEAAEDAVQSCADFSWDQGYFAFQVYYRRSTDQWTCTSYIFAYKGDQSSSAYFNLKDDDVTLAYGYQQNWDENN
;
A
#
# COMPACT_ATOMS: atom_id res chain seq x y z
N MET A 1 -43.20 46.52 2.01
CA MET A 1 -42.43 47.70 1.59
C MET A 1 -40.94 47.33 1.61
N LEU A 2 -40.24 47.61 0.49
CA LEU A 2 -38.77 47.55 0.21
C LEU A 2 -38.05 46.20 0.50
N ARG A 3 -37.54 45.37 -0.44
CA ARG A 3 -36.64 45.50 -1.63
C ARG A 3 -35.27 46.15 -1.35
N GLN A 4 -34.17 45.39 -1.52
CA GLN A 4 -32.96 45.66 -2.36
C GLN A 4 -31.71 44.83 -1.92
N THR A 5 -31.22 43.88 -2.76
CA THR A 5 -30.01 43.87 -3.64
C THR A 5 -28.66 43.73 -2.91
N LEU A 6 -27.90 42.62 -3.05
CA LEU A 6 -27.03 42.19 -4.16
C LEU A 6 -25.77 43.07 -4.34
N THR A 7 -24.59 42.54 -3.97
CA THR A 7 -23.32 42.81 -4.67
C THR A 7 -22.35 41.64 -4.49
N ILE A 8 -22.03 41.04 -5.63
CA ILE A 8 -20.96 40.07 -5.90
C ILE A 8 -19.65 40.85 -5.94
N GLN A 9 -18.59 40.38 -5.26
CA GLN A 9 -17.22 40.79 -5.60
C GLN A 9 -16.45 39.60 -6.19
N LEU A 10 -16.25 39.70 -7.51
CA LEU A 10 -15.19 39.01 -8.24
C LEU A 10 -13.84 39.52 -7.74
N PHE A 11 -12.95 38.62 -7.32
CA PHE A 11 -11.51 38.89 -7.30
C PHE A 11 -10.84 38.18 -8.47
N TYR A 12 -10.27 39.01 -9.34
CA TYR A 12 -9.59 38.70 -10.58
C TYR A 12 -8.14 38.26 -10.33
N LEU A 13 -7.70 37.29 -11.15
CA LEU A 13 -6.37 37.12 -11.77
C LEU A 13 -5.10 37.37 -10.93
N THR A 14 -4.34 36.28 -10.71
CA THR A 14 -2.89 36.28 -10.98
C THR A 14 -2.47 34.96 -11.65
N LEU A 15 -2.16 35.05 -12.95
CA LEU A 15 -1.31 34.10 -13.66
C LEU A 15 0.10 34.13 -13.07
N LEU A 16 0.70 32.97 -12.83
CA LEU A 16 2.14 32.78 -13.01
C LEU A 16 2.43 31.34 -13.40
N ALA A 17 2.61 31.15 -14.70
CA ALA A 17 3.18 29.96 -15.29
C ALA A 17 4.69 29.94 -14.98
N SER A 18 5.16 28.86 -14.36
CA SER A 18 6.59 28.55 -14.23
C SER A 18 6.86 27.18 -14.83
N SER A 19 7.06 27.16 -16.14
CA SER A 19 7.62 26.03 -16.88
C SER A 19 9.13 26.01 -16.68
N ALA A 20 9.63 25.12 -15.82
CA ALA A 20 11.06 24.84 -15.72
C ALA A 20 11.45 23.72 -16.69
N LEU A 21 12.02 24.12 -17.84
CA LEU A 21 12.81 23.25 -18.71
C LEU A 21 14.17 22.99 -18.06
N GLY A 22 14.40 21.75 -17.62
CA GLY A 22 15.72 21.28 -17.22
C GLY A 22 16.62 21.11 -18.44
N ALA A 23 17.46 22.10 -18.72
CA ALA A 23 18.53 22.02 -19.70
C ALA A 23 19.68 21.15 -19.16
N ILE A 24 20.01 20.08 -19.88
CA ILE A 24 21.14 19.20 -19.64
C ILE A 24 22.42 19.97 -20.03
N ASN A 25 23.25 20.30 -19.05
CA ASN A 25 24.53 20.97 -19.24
C ASN A 25 25.62 19.93 -19.47
N THR A 26 25.98 19.65 -20.73
CA THR A 26 27.16 18.85 -21.07
C THR A 26 28.38 19.77 -21.14
N ASN A 27 29.23 19.71 -20.12
CA ASN A 27 30.50 20.43 -20.04
C ASN A 27 31.57 19.77 -20.95
N PRO A 28 32.10 20.43 -21.98
CA PRO A 28 33.00 19.83 -22.96
C PRO A 28 34.50 19.98 -22.59
N ASN A 29 34.88 19.83 -21.31
CA ASN A 29 36.26 20.04 -20.84
C ASN A 29 36.93 18.81 -20.20
N PHE A 30 36.55 17.60 -20.62
CA PHE A 30 37.23 16.36 -20.21
C PHE A 30 37.99 15.71 -21.37
N ILE A 31 38.84 16.49 -22.06
CA ILE A 31 39.95 15.92 -22.84
C ILE A 31 41.19 16.75 -22.56
N ALA A 32 42.05 16.26 -21.66
CA ALA A 32 43.47 16.05 -21.95
C ALA A 32 44.22 15.64 -20.68
N LYS A 33 45.07 14.62 -20.85
CA LYS A 33 46.09 14.11 -19.91
C LYS A 33 45.47 13.19 -18.86
N THR A 34 45.82 11.92 -18.76
CA THR A 34 47.18 11.35 -18.81
C THR A 34 47.07 9.82 -18.87
N ALA A 35 48.18 9.19 -19.31
CA ALA A 35 48.50 7.77 -19.19
C ALA A 35 47.97 6.82 -20.29
N GLN A 36 48.87 6.58 -21.25
CA GLN A 36 48.97 5.35 -22.02
C GLN A 36 48.90 4.13 -21.07
N SER A 37 47.72 3.52 -20.92
CA SER A 37 47.62 2.14 -20.50
C SER A 37 47.37 1.29 -21.74
N LYS A 38 48.23 0.31 -21.97
CA LYS A 38 48.02 -0.71 -23.02
C LYS A 38 46.65 -1.34 -22.78
N ALA A 39 45.69 -1.08 -23.67
CA ALA A 39 44.38 -1.71 -23.63
C ALA A 39 44.55 -3.23 -23.77
N SER A 40 44.45 -3.94 -22.64
CA SER A 40 44.33 -5.39 -22.65
C SER A 40 42.94 -5.73 -23.18
N LYS A 41 42.88 -6.64 -24.17
CA LYS A 41 41.58 -7.14 -24.66
C LYS A 41 40.80 -7.70 -23.46
N PRO A 42 39.52 -7.34 -23.28
CA PRO A 42 38.71 -7.91 -22.22
C PRO A 42 38.72 -9.44 -22.37
N LYS A 43 39.03 -10.16 -21.29
CA LYS A 43 38.98 -11.62 -21.29
C LYS A 43 37.57 -12.05 -21.74
N PRO A 44 37.43 -13.05 -22.62
CA PRO A 44 36.13 -13.53 -23.04
C PRO A 44 35.33 -13.91 -21.78
N TYR A 45 34.19 -13.25 -21.57
CA TYR A 45 33.29 -13.65 -20.50
C TYR A 45 32.83 -15.08 -20.81
N PRO A 46 33.00 -16.05 -19.89
CA PRO A 46 32.38 -17.35 -20.07
C PRO A 46 30.88 -17.12 -20.12
N PHE A 47 30.29 -17.31 -21.29
CA PHE A 47 28.86 -17.20 -21.48
C PHE A 47 28.23 -18.34 -20.66
N LYS A 48 27.75 -18.02 -19.46
CA LYS A 48 27.00 -18.99 -18.65
C LYS A 48 25.76 -19.35 -19.43
N GLN A 49 25.80 -20.52 -20.09
CA GLN A 49 24.63 -21.06 -20.78
C GLN A 49 23.55 -21.23 -19.73
N THR A 50 22.52 -20.40 -19.83
CA THR A 50 21.37 -20.45 -18.93
C THR A 50 20.60 -21.71 -19.30
N THR A 51 20.44 -22.64 -18.36
CA THR A 51 19.77 -23.90 -18.65
C THR A 51 18.29 -23.67 -18.96
N ARG A 52 17.66 -24.60 -19.70
CA ARG A 52 16.21 -24.55 -19.96
C ARG A 52 15.38 -24.43 -18.67
N VAL A 53 15.83 -25.08 -17.60
CA VAL A 53 15.20 -25.01 -16.27
C VAL A 53 15.27 -23.59 -15.69
N GLU A 54 16.41 -22.92 -15.82
CA GLU A 54 16.60 -21.56 -15.33
C GLU A 54 15.83 -20.54 -16.17
N ILE A 55 15.71 -20.77 -17.49
CA ILE A 55 14.84 -19.99 -18.39
C ILE A 55 13.37 -20.17 -17.97
N LEU A 56 12.91 -21.41 -17.74
CA LEU A 56 11.54 -21.68 -17.29
C LEU A 56 11.26 -21.09 -15.91
N LYS A 57 12.23 -21.14 -14.97
CA LYS A 57 12.12 -20.49 -13.65
C LYS A 57 12.00 -18.97 -13.78
N ARG A 58 12.79 -18.35 -14.65
CA ARG A 58 12.71 -16.91 -14.96
C ARG A 58 11.40 -16.55 -15.67
N GLN A 59 10.91 -17.40 -16.57
CA GLN A 59 9.62 -17.21 -17.25
C GLN A 59 8.44 -17.36 -16.30
N LYS A 60 8.46 -18.36 -15.40
CA LYS A 60 7.47 -18.50 -14.33
C LYS A 60 7.49 -17.29 -13.38
N LYS A 61 8.68 -16.79 -13.01
CA LYS A 61 8.82 -15.54 -12.25
C LYS A 61 8.35 -14.29 -13.03
N LYS A 62 8.42 -14.33 -14.37
CA LYS A 62 7.98 -13.23 -15.25
C LYS A 62 6.49 -13.29 -15.60
N SER A 63 5.87 -14.47 -15.64
CA SER A 63 4.41 -14.65 -15.67
C SER A 63 3.79 -14.33 -14.31
N LEU A 64 4.56 -14.56 -13.24
CA LEU A 64 4.36 -13.96 -11.92
C LEU A 64 4.90 -12.52 -11.84
N ARG A 65 5.08 -11.79 -12.95
CA ARG A 65 4.99 -10.31 -12.88
C ARG A 65 3.54 -9.99 -12.64
N VAL A 66 3.15 -10.25 -11.40
CA VAL A 66 1.99 -9.76 -10.71
C VAL A 66 1.94 -8.29 -11.06
N ARG A 67 0.96 -7.90 -11.88
CA ARG A 67 0.55 -6.51 -11.96
C ARG A 67 0.24 -6.14 -10.52
N ARG A 68 1.14 -5.40 -9.88
CA ARG A 68 0.88 -4.76 -8.59
C ARG A 68 -0.47 -4.06 -8.74
N SER A 69 -1.38 -4.30 -7.80
CA SER A 69 -2.60 -3.51 -7.69
C SER A 69 -2.18 -2.04 -7.74
N VAL A 70 -2.69 -1.32 -8.73
CA VAL A 70 -2.47 0.13 -8.79
C VAL A 70 -3.33 0.72 -7.67
N PRO A 71 -2.77 1.53 -6.76
CA PRO A 71 -3.56 2.19 -5.73
C PRO A 71 -4.75 2.91 -6.36
N SER A 72 -5.95 2.74 -5.80
CA SER A 72 -7.14 3.40 -6.31
C SER A 72 -7.05 4.91 -6.04
N ASN A 73 -7.45 5.73 -7.02
CA ASN A 73 -7.55 7.19 -6.86
C ASN A 73 -8.93 7.62 -6.30
N VAL A 74 -9.76 6.64 -5.92
CA VAL A 74 -11.02 6.87 -5.21
C VAL A 74 -10.66 7.14 -3.75
N PRO A 75 -11.19 8.20 -3.11
CA PRO A 75 -11.02 8.41 -1.69
C PRO A 75 -11.37 7.12 -0.95
N GLY A 76 -10.46 6.64 -0.11
CA GLY A 76 -10.71 5.47 0.70
C GLY A 76 -11.90 5.66 1.64
N PRO A 77 -12.42 4.58 2.25
CA PRO A 77 -13.21 4.69 3.47
C PRO A 77 -12.53 5.61 4.49
N ALA A 78 -13.32 6.20 5.38
CA ALA A 78 -12.81 7.03 6.45
C ALA A 78 -11.96 6.19 7.43
N ASP A 79 -11.07 6.88 8.16
CA ASP A 79 -10.42 6.31 9.33
C ASP A 79 -11.47 5.88 10.37
N VAL A 80 -11.12 4.90 11.20
CA VAL A 80 -12.05 4.29 12.14
C VAL A 80 -11.46 4.21 13.54
N SER A 81 -12.29 4.45 14.54
CA SER A 81 -11.95 4.31 15.97
C SER A 81 -12.80 3.21 16.58
N PRO A 82 -12.25 2.38 17.49
CA PRO A 82 -13.05 1.43 18.26
C PRO A 82 -14.22 2.13 18.97
N THR A 83 -15.38 1.48 19.03
CA THR A 83 -16.55 2.02 19.74
C THR A 83 -16.31 2.21 21.24
N THR A 84 -15.34 1.49 21.80
CA THR A 84 -14.97 1.52 23.21
C THR A 84 -13.85 2.51 23.55
N ASP A 85 -13.12 3.03 22.55
CA ASP A 85 -12.00 3.96 22.75
C ASP A 85 -11.83 4.91 21.56
N ASP A 86 -12.28 6.15 21.73
CA ASP A 86 -12.18 7.22 20.72
C ASP A 86 -10.81 7.90 20.66
N SER A 87 -9.90 7.58 21.61
CA SER A 87 -8.53 8.06 21.60
C SER A 87 -7.64 7.29 20.62
N VAL A 88 -8.10 6.12 20.19
CA VAL A 88 -7.43 5.24 19.23
C VAL A 88 -8.02 5.46 17.85
N THR A 89 -7.17 5.66 16.85
CA THR A 89 -7.58 5.75 15.44
C THR A 89 -6.78 4.78 14.60
N TYR A 90 -7.51 3.93 13.87
CA TYR A 90 -6.98 3.12 12.78
C TYR A 90 -7.11 3.91 11.48
N TYR A 91 -5.97 4.27 10.91
CA TYR A 91 -5.86 5.01 9.67
C TYR A 91 -5.98 4.06 8.48
N PHE A 92 -6.83 4.45 7.54
CA PHE A 92 -7.01 3.74 6.29
C PHE A 92 -5.75 3.85 5.42
N PHE A 93 -5.26 2.72 4.88
CA PHE A 93 -4.09 2.73 3.98
C PHE A 93 -4.25 1.88 2.71
N HIS A 94 -5.28 1.04 2.61
CA HIS A 94 -5.46 0.16 1.45
C HIS A 94 -6.92 -0.13 1.11
N ARG A 95 -7.25 -0.06 -0.20
CA ARG A 95 -8.46 -0.65 -0.78
C ARG A 95 -8.09 -1.47 -2.01
N GLY A 96 -8.55 -2.72 -2.04
CA GLY A 96 -8.25 -3.70 -3.09
C GLY A 96 -9.47 -4.48 -3.54
N VAL A 97 -9.36 -5.10 -4.71
CA VAL A 97 -10.33 -6.05 -5.29
C VAL A 97 -9.55 -7.28 -5.75
N GLY A 98 -10.01 -8.48 -5.40
CA GLY A 98 -9.37 -9.73 -5.80
C GLY A 98 -8.00 -9.96 -5.15
N ALA A 99 -7.65 -9.20 -4.12
CA ALA A 99 -6.41 -9.38 -3.38
C ALA A 99 -6.58 -9.02 -1.91
N TYR A 100 -5.92 -9.78 -1.05
CA TYR A 100 -5.80 -9.55 0.40
C TYR A 100 -4.33 -9.66 0.83
N GLU A 101 -4.08 -9.33 2.09
CA GLU A 101 -2.75 -9.25 2.68
C GLU A 101 -2.07 -10.62 2.77
N THR A 102 -0.75 -10.65 2.53
CA THR A 102 0.09 -11.85 2.60
C THR A 102 0.59 -12.13 4.02
N ASP A 103 0.93 -13.40 4.28
CA ASP A 103 1.54 -13.82 5.55
C ASP A 103 2.92 -13.16 5.80
N ASP A 104 3.64 -12.72 4.77
CA ASP A 104 4.96 -12.06 4.86
C ASP A 104 4.92 -10.54 5.22
N ASN A 105 3.83 -10.04 5.83
CA ASN A 105 3.82 -8.67 6.38
C ASN A 105 4.62 -8.66 7.71
N PRO A 106 5.52 -7.69 7.97
CA PRO A 106 6.11 -7.48 9.29
C PRO A 106 5.12 -7.54 10.47
N SER A 107 3.85 -7.14 10.25
CA SER A 107 2.79 -7.26 11.27
C SER A 107 2.36 -8.71 11.60
N ASN A 108 2.83 -9.71 10.85
CA ASN A 108 2.55 -11.13 11.02
C ASN A 108 3.71 -11.91 11.66
N ASP A 109 4.87 -11.27 11.86
CA ASP A 109 6.12 -11.95 12.25
C ASP A 109 6.23 -12.19 13.78
N SER A 110 5.12 -12.13 14.53
CA SER A 110 5.12 -12.25 15.99
C SER A 110 4.67 -13.62 16.48
N ASP A 111 5.61 -14.43 16.98
CA ASP A 111 5.32 -15.74 17.58
C ASP A 111 4.46 -15.65 18.86
N TRP A 112 4.51 -14.53 19.57
CA TRP A 112 3.81 -14.33 20.85
C TRP A 112 2.41 -13.73 20.70
N ALA A 113 2.11 -13.16 19.53
CA ALA A 113 0.81 -12.60 19.19
C ALA A 113 0.53 -12.87 17.70
N PRO A 114 0.17 -14.11 17.36
CA PRO A 114 -0.10 -14.51 15.97
C PRO A 114 -1.37 -13.83 15.45
N PRO A 115 -1.56 -13.68 14.13
CA PRO A 115 -2.75 -13.04 13.59
C PRO A 115 -4.06 -13.62 14.13
N ALA A 116 -4.94 -12.74 14.62
CA ALA A 116 -6.26 -13.12 15.11
C ALA A 116 -7.28 -12.95 13.98
N THR A 117 -8.19 -13.91 13.80
CA THR A 117 -9.21 -13.83 12.73
C THR A 117 -10.60 -14.05 13.29
N THR A 118 -11.56 -13.27 12.78
CA THR A 118 -12.99 -13.48 13.02
C THR A 118 -13.77 -13.31 11.72
N THR A 119 -15.01 -13.81 11.70
CA THR A 119 -15.93 -13.64 10.58
C THR A 119 -17.09 -12.74 10.97
N ILE A 120 -17.54 -11.95 10.01
CA ILE A 120 -18.63 -11.00 10.12
C ILE A 120 -19.64 -11.32 9.02
N SER A 121 -20.94 -11.11 9.29
CA SER A 121 -22.00 -11.49 8.35
C SER A 121 -21.87 -10.73 7.03
N GLY A 122 -21.97 -11.41 5.88
CA GLY A 122 -21.96 -10.74 4.58
C GLY A 122 -23.14 -9.82 4.31
N SER A 123 -24.18 -9.89 5.15
CA SER A 123 -25.30 -8.94 5.12
C SER A 123 -24.97 -7.57 5.71
N GLU A 124 -23.87 -7.44 6.45
CA GLU A 124 -23.40 -6.15 6.97
C GLU A 124 -22.84 -5.28 5.85
N ALA A 125 -23.07 -3.97 5.96
CA ALA A 125 -22.46 -3.00 5.08
C ALA A 125 -20.93 -3.02 5.26
N ALA A 126 -20.20 -2.59 4.23
CA ALA A 126 -18.74 -2.58 4.27
C ALA A 126 -18.20 -1.73 5.43
N GLU A 127 -18.84 -0.60 5.69
CA GLU A 127 -18.50 0.34 6.76
C GLU A 127 -18.75 -0.29 8.14
N ASP A 128 -19.86 -1.00 8.31
CA ASP A 128 -20.20 -1.69 9.55
C ASP A 128 -19.22 -2.85 9.81
N ALA A 129 -18.86 -3.61 8.76
CA ALA A 129 -17.87 -4.67 8.87
C ALA A 129 -16.46 -4.15 9.23
N VAL A 130 -16.10 -2.96 8.72
CA VAL A 130 -14.87 -2.25 9.12
C VAL A 130 -14.93 -1.88 10.59
N GLN A 131 -16.04 -1.30 11.06
CA GLN A 131 -16.22 -0.93 12.47
C GLN A 131 -16.13 -2.16 13.39
N SER A 132 -16.84 -3.23 13.06
CA SER A 132 -16.79 -4.50 13.78
C SER A 132 -15.37 -5.08 13.84
N CYS A 133 -14.58 -4.91 12.77
CA CYS A 133 -13.19 -5.35 12.73
C CYS A 133 -12.26 -4.45 13.56
N ALA A 134 -12.52 -3.15 13.62
CA ALA A 134 -11.79 -2.22 14.50
C ALA A 134 -12.01 -2.57 15.97
N ASP A 135 -13.27 -2.80 16.36
CA ASP A 135 -13.65 -3.21 17.71
C ASP A 135 -12.98 -4.54 18.09
N PHE A 136 -13.07 -5.56 17.22
CA PHE A 136 -12.41 -6.84 17.43
C PHE A 136 -10.89 -6.70 17.58
N SER A 137 -10.24 -5.94 16.69
CA SER A 137 -8.78 -5.77 16.72
C SER A 137 -8.32 -5.12 18.01
N TRP A 138 -9.06 -4.10 18.47
CA TRP A 138 -8.77 -3.43 19.73
C TRP A 138 -8.95 -4.33 20.93
N ASP A 139 -10.05 -5.10 20.98
CA ASP A 139 -10.31 -6.08 22.05
C ASP A 139 -9.24 -7.17 22.13
N GLN A 140 -8.63 -7.54 21.01
CA GLN A 140 -7.52 -8.48 20.97
C GLN A 140 -6.16 -7.83 21.31
N GLY A 141 -6.07 -6.49 21.36
CA GLY A 141 -4.81 -5.75 21.56
C GLY A 141 -3.93 -5.65 20.30
N TYR A 142 -4.55 -5.62 19.12
CA TYR A 142 -3.88 -5.57 17.82
C TYR A 142 -3.94 -4.17 17.22
N PHE A 143 -2.92 -3.79 16.46
CA PHE A 143 -2.69 -2.41 16.03
C PHE A 143 -2.89 -2.18 14.52
N ALA A 144 -3.08 -3.26 13.76
CA ALA A 144 -3.51 -3.21 12.38
C ALA A 144 -4.54 -4.30 12.12
N PHE A 145 -5.30 -4.14 11.04
CA PHE A 145 -6.17 -5.19 10.55
C PHE A 145 -6.44 -5.04 9.07
N GLN A 146 -6.83 -6.15 8.47
CA GLN A 146 -7.51 -6.18 7.19
C GLN A 146 -8.94 -6.68 7.37
N VAL A 147 -9.83 -6.22 6.50
CA VAL A 147 -11.18 -6.77 6.38
C VAL A 147 -11.51 -6.98 4.90
N TYR A 148 -11.97 -8.17 4.54
CA TYR A 148 -12.26 -8.51 3.15
C TYR A 148 -13.49 -9.40 3.00
N TYR A 149 -14.25 -9.20 1.92
CA TYR A 149 -15.48 -9.96 1.64
C TYR A 149 -15.23 -11.14 0.70
N ARG A 150 -15.64 -12.34 1.13
CA ARG A 150 -15.65 -13.57 0.32
C ARG A 150 -17.05 -13.86 -0.21
N ARG A 151 -17.17 -14.02 -1.54
CA ARG A 151 -18.45 -14.35 -2.18
C ARG A 151 -18.93 -15.76 -1.88
N SER A 152 -18.02 -16.72 -1.82
CA SER A 152 -18.35 -18.14 -1.66
C SER A 152 -19.05 -18.46 -0.35
N THR A 153 -18.72 -17.69 0.70
CA THR A 153 -19.26 -17.87 2.05
C THR A 153 -20.25 -16.78 2.45
N ASP A 154 -20.43 -15.75 1.62
CA ASP A 154 -21.23 -14.56 1.95
C ASP A 154 -20.84 -13.98 3.33
N GLN A 155 -19.54 -13.76 3.52
CA GLN A 155 -18.97 -13.31 4.79
C GLN A 155 -17.83 -12.32 4.57
N TRP A 156 -17.72 -11.38 5.51
CA TRP A 156 -16.52 -10.60 5.73
C TRP A 156 -15.57 -11.39 6.62
N THR A 157 -14.28 -11.41 6.30
CA THR A 157 -13.22 -11.92 7.16
C THR A 157 -12.43 -10.74 7.67
N CYS A 158 -12.29 -10.65 8.99
CA CYS A 158 -11.44 -9.69 9.68
C CYS A 158 -10.20 -10.43 10.17
N THR A 159 -9.01 -9.93 9.83
CA THR A 159 -7.76 -10.45 10.36
C THR A 159 -6.97 -9.30 10.96
N SER A 160 -6.61 -9.45 12.24
CA SER A 160 -5.91 -8.44 13.03
C SER A 160 -4.44 -8.82 13.18
N TYR A 161 -3.58 -7.80 13.14
CA TYR A 161 -2.12 -7.91 13.13
C TYR A 161 -1.46 -7.03 14.19
N ILE A 162 -0.39 -7.56 14.80
CA ILE A 162 0.35 -6.84 15.84
C ILE A 162 1.58 -6.21 15.21
N PHE A 163 1.92 -5.00 15.61
CA PHE A 163 3.23 -4.43 15.29
C PHE A 163 4.18 -4.78 16.44
N ALA A 164 5.05 -5.76 16.23
CA ALA A 164 6.00 -6.18 17.25
C ALA A 164 7.10 -5.13 17.48
N TYR A 165 7.43 -4.33 16.46
CA TYR A 165 8.50 -3.34 16.53
C TYR A 165 8.06 -1.95 16.07
N LYS A 166 8.68 -0.94 16.68
CA LYS A 166 8.52 0.45 16.27
C LYS A 166 9.00 0.64 14.84
N GLY A 167 8.15 1.27 14.03
CA GLY A 167 8.43 1.54 12.62
C GLY A 167 7.99 0.42 11.68
N ASP A 168 7.50 -0.70 12.21
CA ASP A 168 6.73 -1.64 11.42
C ASP A 168 5.42 -0.94 11.02
N GLN A 169 5.29 -0.66 9.73
CA GLN A 169 4.06 -0.15 9.15
C GLN A 169 3.61 -1.09 8.06
N SER A 170 2.32 -1.41 8.08
CA SER A 170 1.70 -2.10 6.96
C SER A 170 1.62 -1.13 5.78
N SER A 171 1.55 -1.72 4.59
CA SER A 171 1.49 -0.97 3.35
C SER A 171 0.66 -1.73 2.33
N SER A 172 0.10 -0.97 1.39
CA SER A 172 -0.61 -1.54 0.24
C SER A 172 0.20 -2.58 -0.56
N ALA A 173 1.53 -2.66 -0.40
CA ALA A 173 2.36 -3.64 -1.09
C ALA A 173 2.15 -5.09 -0.57
N TYR A 174 1.63 -5.26 0.65
CA TYR A 174 1.35 -6.57 1.24
C TYR A 174 0.03 -7.17 0.74
N PHE A 175 -0.88 -6.38 0.19
CA PHE A 175 -2.13 -6.82 -0.44
C PHE A 175 -1.89 -7.38 -1.84
N ASN A 176 -1.24 -8.55 -1.90
CA ASN A 176 -0.75 -9.14 -3.13
C ASN A 176 -1.17 -10.61 -3.34
N LEU A 177 -1.83 -11.24 -2.35
CA LEU A 177 -2.41 -12.57 -2.49
C LEU A 177 -3.69 -12.48 -3.29
N LYS A 178 -3.65 -12.95 -4.54
CA LYS A 178 -4.82 -12.93 -5.42
C LYS A 178 -5.77 -14.08 -5.10
N ASP A 179 -7.03 -13.71 -4.87
CA ASP A 179 -8.13 -14.65 -4.67
C ASP A 179 -9.36 -14.08 -5.38
N ASP A 180 -9.84 -14.79 -6.41
CA ASP A 180 -11.02 -14.38 -7.18
C ASP A 180 -12.29 -14.42 -6.33
N ASP A 181 -12.28 -15.12 -5.20
CA ASP A 181 -13.40 -15.13 -4.24
C ASP A 181 -13.52 -13.82 -3.44
N VAL A 182 -12.41 -13.09 -3.31
CA VAL A 182 -12.35 -11.82 -2.60
C VAL A 182 -12.78 -10.68 -3.52
N THR A 183 -13.90 -10.03 -3.21
CA THR A 183 -14.38 -8.91 -4.05
C THR A 183 -13.91 -7.55 -3.57
N LEU A 184 -13.65 -7.42 -2.28
CA LEU A 184 -13.27 -6.16 -1.66
C LEU A 184 -12.40 -6.46 -0.45
N ALA A 185 -11.31 -5.70 -0.31
CA ALA A 185 -10.42 -5.77 0.83
C ALA A 185 -10.04 -4.35 1.27
N TYR A 186 -9.97 -4.15 2.57
CA TYR A 186 -9.53 -2.92 3.21
C TYR A 186 -8.41 -3.22 4.19
N GLY A 187 -7.49 -2.27 4.35
CA GLY A 187 -6.39 -2.33 5.33
C GLY A 187 -6.34 -1.06 6.15
N TYR A 188 -6.22 -1.23 7.47
CA TYR A 188 -6.12 -0.15 8.44
C TYR A 188 -4.99 -0.40 9.44
N GLN A 189 -4.39 0.66 9.95
CA GLN A 189 -3.33 0.60 10.95
C GLN A 189 -3.35 1.80 11.89
N GLN A 190 -2.98 1.62 13.14
CA GLN A 190 -2.71 2.74 14.04
C GLN A 190 -1.39 3.43 13.68
N ASN A 191 -1.31 4.74 13.90
CA ASN A 191 -0.03 5.45 13.87
C ASN A 191 0.64 5.30 15.24
N TRP A 192 1.65 4.44 15.32
CA TRP A 192 2.55 4.41 16.47
C TRP A 192 3.58 5.55 16.34
N ASP A 193 3.14 6.80 16.55
CA ASP A 193 4.04 7.94 16.70
C ASP A 193 4.25 8.24 18.19
N GLU A 194 5.50 8.20 18.66
CA GLU A 194 5.93 8.37 20.06
C GLU A 194 5.74 9.79 20.67
N ASN A 195 4.82 10.61 20.15
CA ASN A 195 4.67 11.99 20.62
C ASN A 195 3.64 12.18 21.75
N ASN A 196 3.30 11.10 22.49
CA ASN A 196 2.62 11.19 23.78
C ASN A 196 3.52 10.66 24.90
#